data_AF-A0A6G2VKZ6-F1
#
_entry.id   AF-A0A6G2VKZ6-F1
#
_cell.length_a   1.000
_cell.length_b   1.000
_cell.length_c   1.000
_cell.angle_alpha   90.00
_cell.angle_beta   90.00
_cell.angle_gamma   90.00
#
_symmetry.space_group_name_H-M   'P 1'
#
loop_
_entity.id
_entity.type
_entity.pdbx_description
1 polymer ?
#
loop_
_entity_poly.entity_id
_entity_poly.type
_entity_poly.pdbx_seq_one_letter_code
_entity_poly.pdbx_strand_id
1 'polypeptide(L)'
;MDDGMGEDAFRQLLLREEDLEESFFGEEPSAAYDPVFVSGDESGRALVDLTNMLTHGSHPDTTHHASALFTNIVGSVVFHHVARFAGGSCRQVYQEFSDAVRACARYRMELNDGVQLDITRTGLEPVALGDGGFLARWSSTVDHFRIETAWAIVRKGGVLTFVNVRIPDESEVHRLARVAVDRVAELTGTS
;
A
#
# COMPACT_ATOMS: atom_id res chain seq x y z
N MET A 1 1.81 -2.83 -27.58
CA MET A 1 0.59 -2.04 -27.74
C MET A 1 0.50 -1.18 -26.50
N ASP A 2 0.61 0.12 -26.71
CA ASP A 2 0.40 1.14 -25.68
C ASP A 2 -1.12 1.28 -25.52
N ASP A 3 -1.68 0.90 -24.38
CA ASP A 3 -3.13 0.86 -24.20
C ASP A 3 -3.74 2.26 -23.99
N GLY A 4 -3.06 3.34 -24.40
CA GLY A 4 -3.65 4.66 -24.59
C GLY A 4 -4.35 5.28 -23.37
N MET A 5 -4.12 4.74 -22.18
CA MET A 5 -4.73 5.24 -20.95
C MET A 5 -3.97 6.49 -20.54
N GLY A 6 -4.48 7.66 -20.89
CA GLY A 6 -3.90 8.93 -20.45
C GLY A 6 -3.86 9.03 -18.92
N GLU A 7 -3.02 9.92 -18.40
CA GLU A 7 -2.80 10.08 -16.94
C GLU A 7 -4.10 10.28 -16.15
N ASP A 8 -5.05 11.06 -16.68
CA ASP A 8 -6.34 11.31 -16.04
C ASP A 8 -7.21 10.05 -15.94
N ALA A 9 -7.14 9.18 -16.94
CA ALA A 9 -7.83 7.89 -16.94
C ALA A 9 -7.15 6.91 -15.98
N PHE A 10 -5.81 6.96 -15.89
CA PHE A 10 -5.06 6.14 -14.94
C PHE A 10 -5.34 6.54 -13.49
N ARG A 11 -5.49 7.84 -13.20
CA ARG A 11 -5.89 8.33 -11.88
C ARG A 11 -7.28 7.86 -11.45
N GLN A 12 -8.15 7.46 -12.38
CA GLN A 12 -9.46 6.87 -12.03
C GLN A 12 -9.33 5.50 -11.35
N LEU A 13 -8.16 4.87 -11.39
CA LEU A 13 -7.88 3.63 -10.65
C LEU A 13 -7.66 3.86 -9.16
N LEU A 14 -7.44 5.11 -8.73
CA LEU A 14 -7.35 5.44 -7.32
C LEU A 14 -8.71 5.33 -6.64
N LEU A 15 -8.65 5.09 -5.33
CA LEU A 15 -9.82 5.22 -4.47
C LEU A 15 -10.20 6.69 -4.41
N ARG A 16 -11.46 6.93 -4.08
CA ARG A 16 -12.02 8.25 -3.81
C ARG A 16 -12.61 8.26 -2.40
N GLU A 17 -12.89 9.44 -1.89
CA GLU A 17 -13.59 9.59 -0.60
C GLU A 17 -14.90 8.81 -0.58
N GLU A 18 -15.64 8.80 -1.69
CA GLU A 18 -16.91 8.05 -1.85
C GLU A 18 -16.74 6.52 -1.78
N ASP A 19 -15.54 6.02 -2.07
CA ASP A 19 -15.22 4.59 -1.95
C ASP A 19 -14.87 4.20 -0.51
N LEU A 20 -14.63 5.20 0.34
CA LEU A 20 -14.38 5.07 1.77
C LEU A 20 -15.65 5.44 2.54
N GLU A 21 -15.71 5.06 3.81
CA GLU A 21 -16.85 5.44 4.64
C GLU A 21 -16.96 6.94 4.88
N GLU A 22 -18.14 7.38 5.34
CA GLU A 22 -18.37 8.74 5.79
C GLU A 22 -17.27 9.16 6.79
N SER A 23 -16.60 10.28 6.53
CA SER A 23 -15.56 10.97 7.35
C SER A 23 -14.10 10.82 6.92
N PHE A 24 -13.79 10.18 5.79
CA PHE A 24 -12.46 10.29 5.18
C PHE A 24 -12.34 11.54 4.30
N PHE A 25 -11.18 12.19 4.35
CA PHE A 25 -10.85 13.37 3.55
C PHE A 25 -9.54 13.13 2.80
N GLY A 26 -9.51 13.49 1.52
CA GLY A 26 -8.30 13.42 0.70
C GLY A 26 -7.26 14.44 1.13
N GLU A 27 -6.01 13.98 1.26
CA GLU A 27 -4.85 14.82 1.53
C GLU A 27 -3.82 14.70 0.40
N GLU A 28 -2.98 15.72 0.23
CA GLU A 28 -1.80 15.59 -0.63
C GLU A 28 -0.79 14.63 0.01
N PRO A 29 -0.33 13.59 -0.72
CA PRO A 29 0.73 12.72 -0.23
C PRO A 29 1.98 13.54 0.13
N SER A 30 2.37 13.52 1.40
CA SER A 30 3.50 14.31 1.91
C SER A 30 4.75 13.47 2.07
N ALA A 31 5.89 14.00 1.62
CA ALA A 31 7.22 13.43 1.85
C ALA A 31 7.58 13.33 3.35
N ALA A 32 6.84 14.02 4.23
CA ALA A 32 6.99 13.85 5.68
C ALA A 32 6.74 12.40 6.14
N TYR A 33 5.99 11.63 5.35
CA TYR A 33 5.65 10.24 5.63
C TYR A 33 6.57 9.23 4.96
N ASP A 34 7.64 9.64 4.27
CA ASP A 34 8.56 8.69 3.65
C ASP A 34 9.33 7.94 4.75
N PRO A 35 9.15 6.61 4.87
CA PRO A 35 9.88 5.83 5.86
C PRO A 35 11.36 5.66 5.49
N VAL A 36 12.19 5.58 6.52
CA VAL A 36 13.59 5.14 6.46
C VAL A 36 13.74 3.91 7.35
N PHE A 37 14.41 2.88 6.84
CA PHE A 37 14.72 1.70 7.64
C PHE A 37 15.77 2.00 8.70
N VAL A 38 15.50 1.60 9.94
CA VAL A 38 16.41 1.79 11.08
C VAL A 38 17.08 0.47 11.48
N SER A 39 16.30 -0.58 11.76
CA SER A 39 16.84 -1.85 12.27
C SER A 39 15.82 -3.00 12.18
N GLY A 40 16.25 -4.23 12.48
CA GLY A 40 15.41 -5.43 12.49
C GLY A 40 15.76 -6.40 11.37
N ASP A 41 14.76 -7.09 10.82
CA ASP A 41 14.98 -7.99 9.70
C ASP A 41 15.36 -7.20 8.44
N GLU A 42 16.40 -7.61 7.70
CA GLU A 42 16.85 -6.92 6.48
C GLU A 42 15.77 -6.85 5.40
N SER A 43 14.85 -7.81 5.37
CA SER A 43 13.65 -7.74 4.52
C SER A 43 12.78 -6.52 4.82
N GLY A 44 12.82 -5.98 6.03
CA GLY A 44 12.15 -4.72 6.38
C GLY A 44 12.74 -3.52 5.62
N ARG A 45 14.03 -3.53 5.30
CA ARG A 45 14.64 -2.51 4.42
C ARG A 45 14.04 -2.59 3.02
N ALA A 46 13.94 -3.80 2.47
CA ALA A 46 13.31 -4.01 1.17
C ALA A 46 11.85 -3.52 1.16
N LEU A 47 11.07 -3.76 2.23
CA LEU A 47 9.71 -3.24 2.33
C LEU A 47 9.66 -1.71 2.30
N VAL A 48 10.53 -1.04 3.07
CA VAL A 48 10.63 0.43 3.08
C VAL A 48 11.01 0.96 1.69
N ASP A 49 12.03 0.38 1.06
CA ASP A 49 12.52 0.82 -0.25
C ASP A 49 11.45 0.62 -1.34
N LEU A 50 10.75 -0.52 -1.32
CA LEU A 50 9.68 -0.82 -2.26
C LEU A 50 8.46 0.10 -2.05
N THR A 51 8.06 0.39 -0.81
CA THR A 51 6.99 1.34 -0.52
C THR A 51 7.35 2.75 -1.00
N ASN A 52 8.56 3.24 -0.71
CA ASN A 52 9.03 4.54 -1.21
C ASN A 52 9.05 4.58 -2.74
N MET A 53 9.54 3.51 -3.37
CA MET A 53 9.55 3.40 -4.83
C MET A 53 8.15 3.50 -5.43
N LEU A 54 7.15 2.86 -4.81
CA LEU A 54 5.76 3.00 -5.22
C LEU A 54 5.22 4.41 -4.94
N THR A 55 5.48 4.99 -3.77
CA THR A 55 5.03 6.34 -3.40
C THR A 55 5.46 7.40 -4.40
N HIS A 56 6.69 7.29 -4.90
CA HIS A 56 7.26 8.27 -5.82
C HIS A 56 7.21 7.84 -7.29
N GLY A 57 6.66 6.65 -7.59
CA GLY A 57 6.67 6.08 -8.94
C GLY A 57 8.07 5.94 -9.55
N SER A 58 9.11 5.77 -8.74
CA SER A 58 10.51 5.99 -9.13
C SER A 58 11.18 4.80 -9.82
N HIS A 59 10.48 3.67 -9.97
CA HIS A 59 11.00 2.53 -10.72
C HIS A 59 11.23 2.90 -12.19
N PRO A 60 12.36 2.50 -12.81
CA PRO A 60 12.70 2.90 -14.19
C PRO A 60 11.69 2.41 -15.23
N ASP A 61 11.04 1.27 -14.98
CA ASP A 61 10.00 0.74 -15.87
C ASP A 61 8.59 1.25 -15.58
N THR A 62 8.42 2.18 -14.63
CA THR A 62 7.12 2.81 -14.37
C THR A 62 6.73 3.67 -15.57
N THR A 63 5.58 3.35 -16.16
CA THR A 63 5.00 4.11 -17.28
C THR A 63 3.91 5.06 -16.80
N HIS A 64 3.19 4.68 -15.74
CA HIS A 64 2.16 5.50 -15.11
C HIS A 64 2.21 5.25 -13.60
N HIS A 65 1.98 6.30 -12.82
CA HIS A 65 1.93 6.23 -11.37
C HIS A 65 0.86 7.21 -10.85
N ALA A 66 0.13 6.79 -9.83
CA ALA A 66 -0.79 7.63 -9.09
C ALA A 66 -0.84 7.18 -7.63
N SER A 67 -1.02 8.14 -6.72
CA SER A 67 -1.16 7.89 -5.29
C SER A 67 -2.25 8.76 -4.68
N ALA A 68 -2.95 8.24 -3.69
CA ALA A 68 -3.93 8.97 -2.89
C ALA A 68 -3.72 8.68 -1.39
N LEU A 69 -3.91 9.71 -0.57
CA LEU A 69 -3.88 9.65 0.88
C LEU A 69 -5.24 10.12 1.40
N PHE A 70 -5.82 9.36 2.31
CA PHE A 70 -7.06 9.71 3.00
C PHE A 70 -6.87 9.61 4.50
N THR A 71 -7.37 10.58 5.24
CA THR A 71 -7.37 10.56 6.72
C THR A 71 -8.77 10.80 7.26
N ASN A 72 -9.02 10.42 8.52
CA ASN A 72 -10.27 10.76 9.21
C ASN A 72 -10.01 11.36 10.59
N ILE A 73 -11.07 11.88 11.21
CA ILE A 73 -11.01 12.60 12.50
C ILE A 73 -10.53 11.75 13.68
N VAL A 74 -10.59 10.42 13.56
CA VAL A 74 -10.12 9.47 14.60
C VAL A 74 -8.68 9.02 14.37
N GLY A 75 -7.99 9.56 13.36
CA GLY A 75 -6.58 9.28 13.07
C GLY A 75 -6.36 7.99 12.26
N SER A 76 -7.39 7.50 11.57
CA SER A 76 -7.22 6.43 10.57
C SER A 76 -6.64 7.01 9.29
N VAL A 77 -5.84 6.22 8.59
CA VAL A 77 -5.16 6.62 7.37
C VAL A 77 -5.30 5.52 6.32
N VAL A 78 -5.57 5.91 5.08
CA VAL A 78 -5.55 5.01 3.92
C VAL A 78 -4.60 5.61 2.88
N PHE A 79 -3.55 4.87 2.56
CA PHE A 79 -2.68 5.14 1.42
C PHE A 79 -3.02 4.17 0.30
N HIS A 80 -3.19 4.68 -0.90
CA HIS A 80 -3.40 3.88 -2.10
C HIS A 80 -2.45 4.31 -3.19
N HIS A 81 -1.69 3.36 -3.71
CA HIS A 81 -0.74 3.53 -4.78
C HIS A 81 -1.09 2.59 -5.94
N VAL A 82 -1.05 3.13 -7.15
CA VAL A 82 -1.23 2.35 -8.38
C VAL A 82 -0.08 2.70 -9.31
N ALA A 83 0.62 1.66 -9.80
CA ALA A 83 1.74 1.82 -10.71
C ALA A 83 1.62 0.85 -11.89
N ARG A 84 1.79 1.35 -13.11
CA ARG A 84 1.86 0.56 -14.33
C ARG A 84 3.30 0.40 -14.76
N PHE A 85 3.74 -0.84 -14.95
CA PHE A 85 5.08 -1.16 -15.37
C PHE A 85 5.12 -1.67 -16.81
N ALA A 86 6.20 -1.36 -17.51
CA ALA A 86 6.51 -1.97 -18.80
C ALA A 86 6.99 -3.43 -18.61
N GLY A 87 6.71 -4.28 -19.60
CA GLY A 87 7.25 -5.64 -19.66
C GLY A 87 6.88 -6.55 -18.48
N GLY A 88 7.87 -7.30 -17.98
CA GLY A 88 7.70 -8.25 -16.87
C GLY A 88 7.79 -7.63 -15.47
N SER A 89 8.09 -6.32 -15.37
CA SER A 89 8.55 -5.71 -14.12
C SER A 89 7.46 -5.63 -13.05
N CYS A 90 6.18 -5.50 -13.43
CA CYS A 90 5.07 -5.60 -12.46
C CYS A 90 5.10 -6.93 -11.68
N ARG A 91 5.33 -8.04 -12.39
CA ARG A 91 5.42 -9.37 -11.75
C ARG A 91 6.65 -9.46 -10.85
N GLN A 92 7.76 -8.89 -11.26
CA GLN A 92 9.00 -8.88 -10.47
C GLN A 92 8.82 -8.08 -9.18
N VAL A 93 8.35 -6.83 -9.27
CA VAL A 93 8.09 -5.97 -8.10
C VAL A 93 7.07 -6.63 -7.15
N TYR A 94 6.01 -7.23 -7.69
CA TYR A 94 5.07 -8.00 -6.89
C TYR A 94 5.74 -9.15 -6.12
N GLN A 95 6.62 -9.90 -6.78
CA GLN A 95 7.34 -11.02 -6.16
C GLN A 95 8.32 -10.53 -5.09
N GLU A 96 9.03 -9.43 -5.34
CA GLU A 96 9.92 -8.78 -4.37
C GLU A 96 9.15 -8.35 -3.12
N PHE A 97 7.98 -7.74 -3.28
CA PHE A 97 7.08 -7.44 -2.16
C PHE A 97 6.65 -8.72 -1.42
N SER A 98 6.21 -9.74 -2.15
CA SER A 98 5.74 -10.99 -1.54
C SER A 98 6.84 -11.66 -0.71
N ASP A 99 8.05 -11.73 -1.25
CA ASP A 99 9.19 -12.37 -0.58
C ASP A 99 9.68 -11.55 0.60
N ALA A 100 9.78 -10.22 0.45
CA ALA A 100 10.13 -9.33 1.55
C ALA A 100 9.10 -9.40 2.69
N VAL A 101 7.80 -9.38 2.37
CA VAL A 101 6.74 -9.51 3.37
C VAL A 101 6.82 -10.86 4.06
N ARG A 102 7.07 -11.96 3.32
CA ARG A 102 7.19 -13.32 3.88
C ARG A 102 8.38 -13.47 4.82
N ALA A 103 9.52 -12.88 4.46
CA ALA A 103 10.76 -12.94 5.23
C ALA A 103 10.77 -11.99 6.45
N CYS A 104 9.99 -10.91 6.42
CA CYS A 104 9.97 -9.91 7.48
C CYS A 104 8.98 -10.27 8.58
N ALA A 105 9.49 -10.60 9.77
CA ALA A 105 8.69 -10.76 10.97
C ALA A 105 8.59 -9.45 11.76
N ARG A 106 9.68 -8.69 11.85
CA ARG A 106 9.74 -7.41 12.57
C ARG A 106 10.82 -6.47 12.05
N TYR A 107 10.53 -5.18 12.08
CA TYR A 107 11.50 -4.14 11.74
C TYR A 107 11.13 -2.81 12.41
N ARG A 108 12.09 -1.90 12.45
CA ARG A 108 11.90 -0.52 12.88
C ARG A 108 12.11 0.41 11.70
N MET A 109 11.21 1.37 11.55
CA MET A 109 11.37 2.47 10.61
C MET A 109 11.24 3.81 11.33
N GLU A 110 11.77 4.86 10.73
CA GLU A 110 11.65 6.25 11.14
C GLU A 110 11.01 7.04 10.00
N LEU A 111 10.02 7.87 10.31
CA LEU A 111 9.47 8.83 9.35
C LEU A 111 10.33 10.08 9.33
N ASN A 112 10.27 10.86 8.24
CA ASN A 112 11.08 12.07 8.08
C ASN A 112 10.83 13.16 9.14
N ASP A 113 9.71 13.10 9.87
CA ASP A 113 9.42 13.96 11.01
C ASP A 113 10.08 13.50 12.33
N GLY A 114 10.81 12.39 12.30
CA GLY A 114 11.53 11.79 13.44
C GLY A 114 10.73 10.75 14.22
N VAL A 115 9.50 10.44 13.82
CA VAL A 115 8.68 9.42 14.50
C VAL A 115 9.21 8.03 14.19
N GLN A 116 9.58 7.27 15.23
CA GLN A 116 10.00 5.86 15.10
C GLN A 116 8.83 4.90 15.35
N LEU A 117 8.73 3.88 14.49
CA LEU A 117 7.72 2.83 14.59
C LEU A 117 8.40 1.46 14.69
N ASP A 118 8.07 0.72 15.75
CA ASP A 118 8.37 -0.71 15.86
C ASP A 118 7.24 -1.52 15.23
N ILE A 119 7.54 -2.25 14.16
CA ILE A 119 6.55 -2.93 13.31
C ILE A 119 6.74 -4.43 13.42
N THR A 120 5.66 -5.15 13.70
CA THR A 120 5.63 -6.61 13.77
C THR A 120 4.52 -7.16 12.87
N ARG A 121 4.83 -8.14 12.03
CA ARG A 121 3.83 -8.82 11.19
C ARG A 121 2.95 -9.72 12.05
N THR A 122 1.65 -9.50 12.01
CA THR A 122 0.65 -10.26 12.79
C THR A 122 -0.14 -11.24 11.93
N GLY A 123 -0.13 -11.09 10.60
CA GLY A 123 -0.81 -12.00 9.69
C GLY A 123 -0.36 -11.86 8.25
N LEU A 124 -0.57 -12.92 7.47
CA LEU A 124 -0.35 -12.94 6.03
C LEU A 124 -1.27 -13.98 5.40
N GLU A 125 -2.04 -13.58 4.40
CA GLU A 125 -2.95 -14.48 3.68
C GLU A 125 -3.01 -14.13 2.19
N PRO A 126 -3.14 -15.13 1.29
CA PRO A 126 -3.40 -14.86 -0.12
C PRO A 126 -4.82 -14.29 -0.30
N VAL A 127 -5.00 -13.44 -1.31
CA VAL A 127 -6.32 -12.99 -1.76
C VAL A 127 -6.54 -13.38 -3.22
N ALA A 128 -7.74 -13.86 -3.53
CA ALA A 128 -8.12 -14.34 -4.86
C ALA A 128 -8.54 -13.18 -5.77
N LEU A 129 -7.63 -12.26 -6.04
CA LEU A 129 -7.89 -11.03 -6.78
C LEU A 129 -6.85 -10.76 -7.86
N GLY A 130 -7.28 -10.08 -8.92
CA GLY A 130 -6.42 -9.75 -10.05
C GLY A 130 -5.86 -11.00 -10.72
N ASP A 131 -4.55 -10.99 -10.96
CA ASP A 131 -3.75 -12.15 -11.36
C ASP A 131 -2.95 -12.72 -10.16
N GLY A 132 -3.24 -12.24 -8.95
CA GLY A 132 -2.58 -12.60 -7.70
C GLY A 132 -2.55 -11.43 -6.73
N GLY A 133 -2.78 -11.71 -5.45
CA GLY A 133 -2.67 -10.73 -4.38
C GLY A 133 -2.44 -11.36 -3.01
N PHE A 134 -2.06 -10.54 -2.04
CA PHE A 134 -2.01 -10.93 -0.64
C PHE A 134 -2.41 -9.78 0.28
N LEU A 135 -2.88 -10.14 1.48
CA LEU A 135 -3.14 -9.25 2.60
C LEU A 135 -2.13 -9.55 3.71
N ALA A 136 -1.35 -8.55 4.11
CA ALA A 136 -0.42 -8.62 5.24
C ALA A 136 -0.93 -7.72 6.36
N ARG A 137 -0.84 -8.19 7.60
CA ARG A 137 -1.25 -7.46 8.80
C ARG A 137 -0.05 -7.16 9.67
N TRP A 138 -0.05 -5.98 10.25
CA TRP A 138 1.05 -5.42 11.00
C TRP A 138 0.52 -4.70 12.24
N SER A 139 1.23 -4.89 13.34
CA SER A 139 1.07 -4.11 14.56
C SER A 139 2.26 -3.18 14.66
N SER A 140 1.99 -1.88 14.68
CA SER A 140 3.00 -0.83 14.84
C SER A 140 2.89 -0.23 16.23
N THR A 141 4.02 -0.01 16.90
CA THR A 141 4.08 0.69 18.19
C THR A 141 4.83 2.00 18.01
N VAL A 142 4.23 3.10 18.47
CA VAL A 142 4.82 4.45 18.51
C VAL A 142 4.64 4.97 19.93
N ASP A 143 5.73 5.17 20.65
CA ASP A 143 5.73 5.48 22.08
C ASP A 143 4.83 4.54 22.89
N HIS A 144 3.67 5.04 23.35
CA HIS A 144 2.67 4.28 24.12
C HIS A 144 1.43 3.87 23.29
N PHE A 145 1.40 4.22 22.01
CA PHE A 145 0.30 3.94 21.10
C PHE A 145 0.57 2.69 20.28
N ARG A 146 -0.44 1.83 20.19
CA ARG A 146 -0.46 0.70 19.28
C ARG A 146 -1.41 1.02 18.13
N ILE A 147 -0.97 0.69 16.92
CA ILE A 147 -1.67 0.95 15.68
C ILE A 147 -1.70 -0.35 14.89
N GLU A 148 -2.89 -0.77 14.46
CA GLU A 148 -3.01 -1.89 13.53
C GLU A 148 -3.00 -1.38 12.09
N THR A 149 -2.38 -2.15 11.21
CA THR A 149 -2.22 -1.80 9.81
C THR A 149 -2.40 -3.03 8.94
N ALA A 150 -3.09 -2.89 7.80
CA ALA A 150 -3.19 -3.93 6.79
C ALA A 150 -2.71 -3.42 5.44
N TRP A 151 -1.92 -4.24 4.77
CA TRP A 151 -1.41 -4.00 3.43
C TRP A 151 -2.05 -4.99 2.48
N ALA A 152 -2.73 -4.49 1.46
CA ALA A 152 -3.18 -5.30 0.35
C ALA A 152 -2.36 -4.98 -0.89
N ILE A 153 -1.75 -6.01 -1.47
CA ILE A 153 -0.92 -5.89 -2.66
C ILE A 153 -1.49 -6.81 -3.73
N VAL A 154 -1.92 -6.22 -4.84
CA VAL A 154 -2.61 -6.91 -5.93
C VAL A 154 -1.95 -6.56 -7.25
N ARG A 155 -1.77 -7.55 -8.13
CA ARG A 155 -1.32 -7.31 -9.51
C ARG A 155 -2.44 -7.65 -10.50
N LYS A 156 -2.58 -6.85 -11.55
CA LYS A 156 -3.43 -7.17 -12.70
C LYS A 156 -2.77 -6.71 -14.00
N GLY A 157 -2.46 -7.65 -14.89
CA GLY A 157 -1.68 -7.35 -16.09
C GLY A 157 -0.34 -6.67 -15.73
N GLY A 158 -0.11 -5.48 -16.30
CA GLY A 158 1.06 -4.64 -16.01
C GLY A 158 0.89 -3.67 -14.83
N VAL A 159 -0.22 -3.73 -14.09
CA VAL A 159 -0.53 -2.79 -13.00
C VAL A 159 -0.35 -3.48 -11.64
N LEU A 160 0.31 -2.79 -10.72
CA LEU A 160 0.39 -3.13 -9.31
C LEU A 160 -0.42 -2.12 -8.52
N THR A 161 -1.28 -2.62 -7.64
CA THR A 161 -2.00 -1.84 -6.66
C THR A 161 -1.52 -2.20 -5.26
N PHE A 162 -1.17 -1.18 -4.49
CA PHE A 162 -0.77 -1.28 -3.09
C PHE A 162 -1.69 -0.38 -2.26
N VAL A 163 -2.39 -0.97 -1.30
CA VAL A 163 -3.22 -0.24 -0.34
C VAL A 163 -2.68 -0.51 1.07
N ASN A 164 -2.39 0.55 1.82
CA ASN A 164 -2.03 0.50 3.23
C ASN A 164 -3.13 1.21 4.04
N VAL A 165 -3.80 0.45 4.89
CA VAL A 165 -4.84 0.96 5.80
C VAL A 165 -4.30 0.90 7.21
N ARG A 166 -4.29 2.04 7.91
CA ARG A 166 -3.86 2.22 9.29
C ARG A 166 -5.06 2.64 10.12
N ILE A 167 -5.47 1.85 11.11
CA ILE A 167 -6.64 2.19 11.96
C ILE A 167 -6.30 1.91 13.42
N PRO A 168 -6.75 2.76 14.35
CA PRO A 168 -6.69 2.46 15.77
C PRO A 168 -7.50 1.23 16.23
N ASP A 169 -8.50 0.79 15.45
CA ASP A 169 -9.42 -0.32 15.76
C ASP A 169 -9.25 -1.51 14.80
N GLU A 170 -8.96 -2.69 15.36
CA GLU A 170 -8.66 -3.93 14.63
C GLU A 170 -9.84 -4.45 13.79
N SER A 171 -11.09 -4.30 14.25
CA SER A 171 -12.24 -4.84 13.52
C SER A 171 -12.51 -4.13 12.20
N GLU A 172 -12.14 -2.84 12.13
CA GLU A 172 -12.38 -1.99 10.97
C GLU A 172 -11.26 -2.08 9.92
N VAL A 173 -10.03 -2.45 10.32
CA VAL A 173 -8.88 -2.59 9.40
C VAL A 173 -9.20 -3.59 8.30
N HIS A 174 -9.74 -4.75 8.68
CA HIS A 174 -10.07 -5.81 7.74
C HIS A 174 -11.17 -5.40 6.76
N ARG A 175 -12.18 -4.70 7.26
CA ARG A 175 -13.32 -4.28 6.46
C ARG A 175 -12.89 -3.22 5.45
N LEU A 176 -12.18 -2.18 5.88
CA LEU A 176 -11.71 -1.11 4.99
C LEU A 176 -10.64 -1.58 4.01
N ALA A 177 -9.72 -2.45 4.44
CA ALA A 177 -8.77 -3.07 3.53
C ALA A 177 -9.49 -3.91 2.46
N ARG A 178 -10.54 -4.65 2.83
CA ARG A 178 -11.34 -5.41 1.87
C ARG A 178 -12.15 -4.52 0.93
N VAL A 179 -12.81 -3.48 1.44
CA VAL A 179 -13.56 -2.50 0.62
C VAL A 179 -12.65 -1.83 -0.41
N ALA A 180 -11.49 -1.34 0.04
CA ALA A 180 -10.49 -0.72 -0.84
C ALA A 180 -10.04 -1.69 -1.95
N VAL A 181 -9.85 -2.95 -1.59
CA VAL A 181 -9.38 -4.00 -2.47
C VAL A 181 -10.46 -4.48 -3.46
N ASP A 182 -11.69 -4.67 -3.01
CA ASP A 182 -12.83 -5.02 -3.85
C ASP A 182 -13.08 -3.92 -4.88
N ARG A 183 -12.94 -2.66 -4.47
CA ARG A 183 -13.08 -1.52 -5.38
C ARG A 183 -12.00 -1.46 -6.44
N VAL A 184 -10.76 -1.79 -6.08
CA VAL A 184 -9.66 -1.96 -7.04
C VAL A 184 -9.95 -3.09 -8.04
N ALA A 185 -10.55 -4.20 -7.58
CA ALA A 185 -10.92 -5.31 -8.46
C ALA A 185 -11.98 -4.90 -9.49
N GLU A 186 -12.97 -4.09 -9.09
CA GLU A 186 -13.98 -3.52 -9.99
C GLU A 186 -13.35 -2.56 -11.02
N LEU A 187 -12.48 -1.64 -10.57
CA LEU A 187 -11.81 -0.65 -11.42
C LEU A 187 -10.88 -1.28 -12.46
N THR A 188 -10.32 -2.45 -12.14
CA THR A 188 -9.43 -3.20 -13.04
C THR A 188 -10.16 -4.26 -13.87
N GLY A 189 -11.49 -4.34 -13.78
CA GLY A 189 -12.33 -5.22 -14.61
C GLY A 189 -12.23 -6.70 -14.25
N THR A 190 -11.94 -7.02 -12.98
CA THR A 190 -11.96 -8.39 -12.47
C THR A 190 -13.27 -8.66 -11.73
N SER A 191 -14.22 -9.28 -12.42
CA SER A 191 -15.45 -9.88 -11.86
C SER A 191 -15.35 -11.40 -11.81
#